data_AF-A0A9X8VER4-F1
#
_entry.id   AF-A0A9X8VER4-F1
#
_cell.length_a   1.000
_cell.length_b   1.000
_cell.length_c   1.000
_cell.angle_alpha   90.00
_cell.angle_beta   90.00
_cell.angle_gamma   90.00
#
_symmetry.space_group_name_H-M   'P 1'
#
loop_
_entity.id
_entity.type
_entity.pdbx_description
1 polymer ?
#
loop_
_entity_poly.entity_id
_entity_poly.type
_entity_poly.pdbx_seq_one_letter_code
_entity_poly.pdbx_strand_id
1 'polypeptide(L)'
;MSNRRIVITGMGAVSPLGCGVETIWQRLLKGESGIRALPDEIVADLPIKVGGQVPALAQDAEAGFNPDASVAPKDQKKMDRFI
;
A
#
# COMPACT_ATOMS: atom_id res chain seq x y z
N MET A 1 -32.47 13.30 -20.31
CA MET A 1 -31.43 12.26 -20.31
C MET A 1 -31.78 11.25 -19.22
N SER A 2 -31.79 9.94 -19.48
CA SER A 2 -32.07 8.96 -18.43
C SER A 2 -30.86 8.83 -17.49
N ASN A 3 -31.08 8.97 -16.19
CA ASN A 3 -30.02 8.91 -15.20
C ASN A 3 -29.66 7.43 -14.95
N ARG A 4 -28.61 6.93 -15.62
CA ARG A 4 -28.15 5.54 -15.47
C ARG A 4 -27.59 5.34 -14.06
N ARG A 5 -28.03 4.28 -13.38
CA ARG A 5 -27.44 3.85 -12.11
C ARG A 5 -26.08 3.22 -12.36
N ILE A 6 -25.06 3.75 -11.70
CA ILE A 6 -23.71 3.21 -11.67
C ILE A 6 -23.45 2.72 -10.24
N VAL A 7 -22.86 1.53 -10.12
CA VAL A 7 -22.54 0.91 -8.82
C VAL A 7 -21.10 0.40 -8.82
N ILE A 8 -20.51 0.29 -7.63
CA ILE A 8 -19.19 -0.29 -7.41
C ILE A 8 -19.35 -1.81 -7.31
N THR A 9 -18.64 -2.57 -8.14
CA THR A 9 -18.69 -4.04 -8.18
C THR A 9 -17.40 -4.71 -7.71
N GLY A 10 -16.34 -3.94 -7.47
CA GLY A 10 -15.06 -4.44 -7.00
C GLY A 10 -14.20 -3.32 -6.43
N MET A 11 -13.35 -3.67 -5.47
CA MET A 11 -12.41 -2.77 -4.81
C MET A 11 -11.07 -3.47 -4.62
N GLY A 12 -9.99 -2.70 -4.70
CA GLY A 12 -8.63 -3.12 -4.41
C GLY A 12 -7.86 -1.93 -3.82
N ALA A 13 -7.00 -2.19 -2.86
CA ALA A 13 -6.22 -1.15 -2.20
C ALA A 13 -4.86 -1.68 -1.74
N VAL A 14 -3.86 -0.83 -1.90
CA VAL A 14 -2.50 -1.00 -1.37
C VAL A 14 -2.21 0.29 -0.60
N SER A 15 -1.89 0.18 0.69
CA SER A 15 -1.77 1.33 1.58
C SER A 15 -0.72 1.10 2.67
N PRO A 16 -0.38 2.12 3.47
CA PRO A 16 0.49 1.95 4.63
C PRO A 16 -0.08 1.03 5.72
N LEU A 17 -1.38 0.75 5.70
CA LEU A 17 -2.03 -0.24 6.57
C LEU A 17 -1.95 -1.67 6.02
N GLY A 18 -1.35 -1.88 4.84
CA GLY A 18 -1.23 -3.18 4.19
C GLY A 18 -1.90 -3.22 2.82
N CYS A 19 -1.99 -4.44 2.27
CA CYS A 19 -2.60 -4.76 1.00
C CYS A 19 -3.91 -5.53 1.21
N GLY A 20 -4.94 -5.21 0.43
CA GLY A 20 -6.25 -5.85 0.49
C GLY A 20 -7.27 -5.06 1.31
N VAL A 21 -8.45 -4.87 0.73
CA VAL A 21 -9.47 -3.95 1.24
C VAL A 21 -9.95 -4.32 2.64
N GLU A 22 -10.23 -5.60 2.88
CA GLU A 22 -10.77 -6.07 4.17
C GLU A 22 -9.77 -5.84 5.30
N THR A 23 -8.51 -6.28 5.13
CA THR A 23 -7.48 -6.11 6.16
C THR A 23 -7.20 -4.64 6.44
N ILE A 24 -7.10 -3.81 5.39
CA ILE A 24 -6.94 -2.36 5.55
C ILE A 24 -8.11 -1.76 6.33
N TRP A 25 -9.35 -2.13 5.99
CA TRP A 25 -10.54 -1.61 6.64
C TRP A 25 -10.62 -2.01 8.11
N GLN A 26 -10.32 -3.27 8.44
CA GLN A 26 -10.30 -3.75 9.82
C GLN A 26 -9.26 -3.00 10.67
N ARG A 27 -8.04 -2.81 10.15
CA ARG A 27 -6.98 -2.07 10.84
C ARG A 27 -7.34 -0.59 11.03
N LEU A 28 -7.94 0.02 10.01
CA LEU A 28 -8.46 1.39 10.10
C LEU A 28 -9.52 1.52 11.20
N LEU A 29 -10.49 0.60 11.25
CA LEU A 29 -11.54 0.61 12.28
C LEU A 29 -11.00 0.37 13.70
N LYS A 30 -9.88 -0.35 13.84
CA LYS A 30 -9.15 -0.52 15.10
C LYS A 30 -8.34 0.71 15.52
N GLY A 31 -8.29 1.76 14.68
CA GLY A 31 -7.50 2.96 14.94
C GLY A 31 -6.00 2.75 14.76
N GLU A 32 -5.59 1.73 14.02
CA GLU A 32 -4.18 1.50 13.71
C GLU A 32 -3.66 2.59 12.77
N SER A 33 -2.39 2.99 12.94
CA SER A 33 -1.71 3.96 12.08
C SER A 33 -0.67 3.27 11.22
N GLY A 34 -0.67 3.59 9.92
CA GLY A 34 0.38 3.16 8.99
C GLY A 34 1.60 4.10 8.95
N ILE A 35 1.59 5.20 9.70
CA ILE A 35 2.71 6.16 9.76
C ILE A 35 3.81 5.62 10.67
N ARG A 36 5.04 5.58 10.16
CA ARG A 36 6.21 5.05 10.87
C ARG A 36 7.42 5.96 10.65
N ALA A 37 8.45 5.76 11.46
CA ALA A 37 9.77 6.32 11.17
C ALA A 37 10.30 5.73 9.84
N LEU A 38 10.85 6.58 9.00
CA LEU A 38 11.44 6.20 7.73
C LEU A 38 12.92 5.85 7.93
N PRO A 39 13.46 4.87 7.20
CA PRO A 39 14.89 4.55 7.22
C PRO A 39 15.76 5.76 6.87
N ASP A 40 16.90 5.92 7.56
CA ASP A 40 17.80 7.06 7.37
C ASP A 40 18.32 7.15 5.93
N GLU A 41 18.42 6.02 5.21
CA GLU A 41 18.81 6.01 3.79
C GLU A 41 17.81 6.73 2.89
N ILE A 42 16.56 6.88 3.34
CA ILE A 42 15.49 7.57 2.62
C ILE A 42 15.41 9.05 3.01
N VAL A 43 15.61 9.36 4.30
CA VAL A 43 15.34 10.70 4.84
C VAL A 43 16.57 11.51 5.20
N ALA A 44 17.78 10.94 5.21
CA ALA A 44 19.08 11.61 5.36
C ALA A 44 19.08 12.81 6.33
N ASP A 45 19.21 14.05 5.83
CA ASP A 45 19.19 15.29 6.64
C ASP A 45 17.86 16.05 6.57
N LEU A 46 16.80 15.43 6.02
CA LEU A 46 15.49 16.06 5.92
C LEU A 46 14.88 16.30 7.31
N PRO A 47 14.17 17.41 7.55
CA PRO A 47 13.56 17.69 8.85
C PRO A 47 12.40 16.74 9.19
N ILE A 48 11.77 16.11 8.19
CA ILE A 48 10.66 15.18 8.38
C ILE A 48 11.18 13.75 8.23
N LYS A 49 11.02 12.95 9.29
CA LYS A 49 11.55 11.57 9.41
C LYS A 49 10.47 10.49 9.45
N VAL A 50 9.22 10.85 9.21
CA VAL A 50 8.07 9.94 9.31
C VAL A 50 7.28 9.91 8.01
N GLY A 51 6.65 8.78 7.72
CA GLY A 51 5.80 8.61 6.54
C GLY A 51 5.03 7.30 6.56
N GLY A 52 4.04 7.19 5.66
CA GLY A 52 3.27 5.96 5.46
C GLY A 52 3.86 5.15 4.31
N GLN A 53 4.69 4.15 4.62
CA GLN A 53 5.20 3.21 3.63
C GLN A 53 4.31 1.98 3.57
N VAL A 54 4.06 1.49 2.35
CA VAL A 54 3.41 0.19 2.16
C VAL A 54 4.35 -0.88 2.71
N PRO A 55 3.89 -1.73 3.64
CA PRO A 55 4.75 -2.74 4.25
C PRO A 55 5.15 -3.80 3.21
N ALA A 56 6.40 -4.26 3.23
CA ALA A 56 6.81 -5.44 2.47
C ALA A 56 6.41 -6.73 3.21
N LEU A 57 6.41 -7.89 2.54
CA LEU A 57 6.14 -9.20 3.18
C LEU A 57 7.03 -9.48 4.41
N ALA A 58 8.27 -9.00 4.40
CA ALA A 58 9.19 -9.16 5.54
C ALA A 58 8.77 -8.35 6.77
N GLN A 59 8.00 -7.27 6.58
CA GLN A 59 7.51 -6.39 7.65
C GLN A 59 6.09 -6.79 8.09
N ASP A 60 5.33 -7.39 7.19
CA ASP A 60 3.97 -7.85 7.42
C ASP A 60 3.71 -9.10 6.57
N ALA A 61 3.78 -10.28 7.20
CA ALA A 61 3.61 -11.54 6.50
C ALA A 61 2.16 -11.78 6.03
N GLU A 62 1.19 -11.06 6.59
CA GLU A 62 -0.23 -11.21 6.28
C GLU A 62 -0.67 -10.26 5.15
N ALA A 63 -0.32 -8.98 5.26
CA ALA A 63 -0.80 -7.92 4.36
C ALA A 63 0.33 -7.11 3.71
N GLY A 64 1.57 -7.63 3.73
CA GLY A 64 2.69 -7.02 3.03
C GLY A 64 2.55 -7.10 1.51
N PHE A 65 3.07 -6.09 0.82
CA PHE A 65 3.08 -6.03 -0.64
C PHE A 65 4.03 -7.07 -1.23
N ASN A 66 3.50 -7.86 -2.17
CA ASN A 66 4.25 -8.82 -2.96
C ASN A 66 4.18 -8.46 -4.45
N PRO A 67 5.24 -7.87 -5.03
CA PRO A 67 5.25 -7.49 -6.43
C PRO A 67 5.20 -8.70 -7.37
N ASP A 68 5.74 -9.86 -6.96
CA ASP A 68 5.77 -11.08 -7.76
C ASP A 68 4.38 -11.70 -7.96
N ALA A 69 3.43 -11.38 -7.08
CA ALA A 69 2.03 -11.79 -7.23
C ALA A 69 1.30 -11.01 -8.33
N SER A 70 1.85 -9.87 -8.79
CA SER A 70 1.19 -8.98 -9.76
C SER A 70 1.93 -8.89 -11.09
N VAL A 71 3.27 -8.86 -11.06
CA VAL A 71 4.10 -8.60 -12.24
C VAL A 71 5.32 -9.52 -12.23
N ALA A 72 5.72 -10.06 -13.39
CA ALA A 72 6.93 -10.87 -13.48
C ALA A 72 8.20 -10.03 -13.18
N PRO A 73 9.23 -10.59 -12.51
CA PRO A 73 10.42 -9.82 -12.10
C PRO A 73 11.15 -9.08 -13.24
N LYS A 74 11.08 -9.60 -14.47
CA LYS A 74 11.68 -8.98 -15.66
C LYS A 74 10.99 -7.66 -16.05
N ASP A 75 9.70 -7.55 -15.77
CA ASP A 75 8.87 -6.41 -16.16
C ASP A 75 8.78 -5.39 -15.02
N GLN A 76 8.88 -5.84 -13.76
CA GLN A 76 8.99 -4.96 -12.59
C GLN A 76 10.12 -3.93 -12.71
N LYS A 77 11.27 -4.30 -13.29
CA LYS A 77 12.43 -3.39 -13.46
C LYS A 77 12.18 -2.26 -14.48
N LYS A 78 11.16 -2.42 -15.33
CA LYS A 78 10.78 -1.44 -16.36
C LYS A 78 9.62 -0.55 -15.90
N MET A 79 9.15 -0.80 -14.69
CA MET A 79 7.96 -0.23 -14.09
C MET A 79 8.38 0.64 -12.91
N ASP A 80 7.66 1.75 -12.71
CA ASP A 80 7.91 2.57 -11.53
C ASP A 80 7.25 1.91 -10.32
N ARG A 81 7.59 2.33 -9.11
CA ARG A 81 6.92 1.84 -7.90
C ARG A 81 5.43 2.21 -7.84
N PHE A 82 5.00 3.26 -8.56
CA PHE A 82 3.58 3.64 -8.58
C PHE A 82 2.71 2.77 -9.50
N ILE A 83 3.29 2.04 -10.48
CA ILE A 83 2.59 1.20 -11.46
C ILE A 83 3.43 -0.02 -11.82
#